data_AF-A0AA43D8L4-F1
#
_entry.id   AF-A0AA43D8L4-F1
#
_cell.length_a   1.000
_cell.length_b   1.000
_cell.length_c   1.000
_cell.angle_alpha   90.00
_cell.angle_beta   90.00
_cell.angle_gamma   90.00
#
_symmetry.space_group_name_H-M   'P 1'
#
loop_
_entity.id
_entity.type
_entity.pdbx_description
1 polymer ?
#
loop_
_entity_poly.entity_id
_entity_poly.type
_entity_poly.pdbx_seq_one_letter_code
_entity_poly.pdbx_strand_id
1 'polypeptide(L)' 'MKPEEKDKASLLKREMEIKRLIRQMEFDQLHSSTVYKNLGQELNSIKHELMSREAEGPKK' A
#
# COMPACT_ATOMS: atom_id res chain seq x y z
N MET A 1 8.32 -19.54 -9.68
CA MET A 1 7.95 -18.13 -9.48
C MET A 1 9.08 -17.43 -8.76
N LYS A 2 9.58 -16.33 -9.32
CA LYS A 2 10.70 -15.59 -8.72
C LYS A 2 10.23 -14.95 -7.41
N PRO A 3 11.06 -14.93 -6.35
CA PRO A 3 10.68 -14.33 -5.05
C PRO A 3 10.24 -12.86 -5.18
N GLU A 4 10.87 -12.11 -6.08
CA GLU A 4 10.56 -10.69 -6.37
C GLU A 4 9.11 -10.46 -6.85
N GLU A 5 8.55 -11.40 -7.61
CA GLU A 5 7.17 -11.32 -8.13
C GLU A 5 6.15 -11.55 -7.00
N LYS A 6 6.48 -12.41 -6.02
CA LYS A 6 5.63 -12.69 -4.86
C LYS A 6 5.56 -11.49 -3.91
N ASP A 7 6.65 -10.75 -3.77
CA ASP A 7 6.70 -9.56 -2.92
C ASP A 7 5.88 -8.41 -3.52
N LYS A 8 5.97 -8.18 -4.84
CA LYS A 8 5.16 -7.17 -5.52
C LYS A 8 3.66 -7.46 -5.43
N ALA A 9 3.26 -8.72 -5.64
CA ALA A 9 1.86 -9.13 -5.51
C ALA A 9 1.33 -8.93 -4.08
N SER A 10 2.15 -9.22 -3.07
CA SER A 10 1.82 -9.00 -1.66
C SER A 10 1.61 -7.51 -1.34
N LEU A 11 2.48 -6.63 -1.86
CA LEU A 11 2.35 -5.18 -1.69
C LEU A 11 1.08 -4.64 -2.35
N LEU A 12 0.75 -5.09 -3.57
CA LEU A 12 -0.49 -4.68 -4.26
C LEU A 12 -1.74 -5.13 -3.50
N LYS A 13 -1.74 -6.36 -2.96
CA LYS A 13 -2.84 -6.85 -2.13
C LYS A 13 -3.01 -5.98 -0.89
N ARG A 14 -1.90 -5.67 -0.21
CA ARG A 14 -1.90 -4.81 0.98
C ARG A 14 -2.39 -3.39 0.66
N GLU A 15 -1.98 -2.83 -0.47
CA GLU A 15 -2.43 -1.52 -0.94
C GLU A 15 -3.97 -1.48 -1.09
N MET A 16 -4.56 -2.52 -1.70
CA MET A 16 -6.02 -2.61 -1.87
C MET A 16 -6.77 -2.75 -0.54
N GLU A 17 -6.25 -3.56 0.38
CA GLU A 17 -6.84 -3.73 1.72
C GLU A 17 -6.87 -2.39 2.48
N ILE A 18 -5.76 -1.65 2.49
CA ILE A 18 -5.68 -0.35 3.16
C ILE A 18 -6.60 0.68 2.50
N LYS A 19 -6.65 0.74 1.16
CA LYS A 19 -7.60 1.62 0.44
C LYS A 19 -9.05 1.32 0.82
N ARG A 20 -9.40 0.04 0.97
CA ARG A 20 -10.74 -0.38 1.40
C ARG A 20 -11.05 0.08 2.82
N LEU A 21 -10.11 -0.10 3.75
CA LEU A 21 -10.27 0.34 5.15
C LEU A 21 -10.43 1.87 5.25
N ILE A 22 -9.58 2.62 4.55
CA ILE A 22 -9.65 4.10 4.52
C ILE A 22 -11.04 4.56 4.03
N ARG A 23 -11.55 3.98 2.93
CA ARG A 23 -12.89 4.32 2.41
C ARG A 23 -14.00 4.01 3.41
N GLN A 24 -13.91 2.87 4.10
CA GLN A 24 -14.87 2.51 5.13
C GLN A 24 -14.84 3.51 6.29
N MET A 25 -13.65 3.87 6.75
CA MET A 25 -13.48 4.86 7.83
C MET A 25 -13.92 6.27 7.42
N GLU A 26 -13.78 6.66 6.15
CA GLU A 26 -14.32 7.92 5.62
C GLU A 26 -15.84 7.92 5.66
N PHE A 27 -16.46 6.83 5.22
CA PHE A 27 -17.91 6.64 5.28
C PHE A 27 -18.42 6.70 6.73
N ASP A 28 -17.71 6.07 7.65
CA ASP A 28 -18.02 6.04 9.09
C ASP A 28 -17.61 7.34 9.81
N GLN A 29 -17.10 8.35 9.10
CA GLN A 29 -16.61 9.63 9.64
C GLN A 29 -15.49 9.52 10.68
N LEU A 30 -14.68 8.47 10.61
CA LEU A 30 -13.56 8.17 11.51
C LEU A 30 -12.20 8.73 11.02
N HIS A 31 -12.21 9.68 10.08
CA HIS A 31 -11.00 10.25 9.47
C HIS A 31 -10.13 11.07 10.45
N SER A 32 -10.68 11.47 11.60
CA SER A 32 -9.93 12.13 12.67
C SER A 32 -9.08 11.17 13.51
N SER A 33 -9.37 9.86 13.44
CA SER A 33 -8.72 8.84 14.27
C SER A 33 -7.23 8.68 13.92
N THR A 34 -6.44 8.32 14.93
CA THR A 34 -5.02 7.96 14.75
C THR A 34 -4.86 6.80 13.77
N VAL A 35 -5.77 5.81 13.82
CA VAL A 35 -5.75 4.65 12.92
C VAL A 35 -5.88 5.07 11.46
N TYR A 36 -6.78 5.99 11.13
CA TYR A 36 -6.93 6.51 9.77
C TYR A 36 -5.63 7.18 9.27
N LYS A 37 -5.01 8.02 10.11
CA LYS A 37 -3.74 8.68 9.78
C LYS A 37 -2.62 7.67 9.55
N ASN A 38 -2.54 6.64 10.39
CA ASN A 38 -1.55 5.57 10.26
C ASN A 38 -1.75 4.77 8.96
N LEU A 39 -3.00 4.45 8.61
CA LEU A 39 -3.33 3.78 7.35
C LEU A 39 -2.93 4.62 6.14
N GLY A 40 -3.11 5.95 6.20
CA GLY A 40 -2.64 6.86 5.15
C GLY A 40 -1.11 6.87 5.00
N GLN A 41 -0.37 6.85 6.12
CA GLN A 41 1.08 6.74 6.10
C GLN A 41 1.54 5.39 5.53
N GLU A 42 0.94 4.28 5.96
CA GLU A 42 1.24 2.94 5.44
C GLU A 42 0.97 2.84 3.93
N LEU A 43 -0.14 3.40 3.46
CA LEU A 43 -0.48 3.46 2.04
C LEU A 43 0.59 4.21 1.24
N ASN A 44 1.09 5.32 1.75
CA ASN A 44 2.15 6.08 1.10
C ASN A 44 3.46 5.30 1.06
N SER A 45 3.83 4.62 2.15
CA SER A 45 5.03 3.77 2.18
C SER A 45 4.96 2.63 1.15
N ILE A 46 3.81 1.96 1.03
CA ILE A 46 3.62 0.88 0.04
C ILE A 46 3.74 1.41 -1.39
N LYS A 47 3.17 2.59 -1.68
CA LYS A 47 3.32 3.23 -2.99
C LYS A 47 4.78 3.56 -3.30
N HIS A 48 5.51 4.09 -2.33
CA HIS A 48 6.94 4.35 -2.49
C HIS A 48 7.74 3.07 -2.76
N GLU A 49 7.43 1.99 -2.06
CA GLU A 49 8.09 0.70 -2.26
C GLU A 49 7.79 0.11 -3.64
N LEU A 50 6.52 0.17 -4.08
CA LEU A 50 6.12 -0.26 -5.42
C LEU A 50 6.84 0.55 -6.52
N MET A 51 6.89 1.88 -6.38
CA MET A 51 7.61 2.75 -7.33
C MET A 51 9.12 2.45 -7.35
N SER A 52 9.73 2.22 -6.19
CA SER A 52 11.16 1.91 -6.09
C SER A 52 11.49 0.59 -6.78
N ARG A 53 10.65 -0.44 -6.58
CA ARG A 53 10.80 -1.75 -7.23
C ARG A 53 10.56 -1.71 -8.74
N GLU A 54 9.74 -0.77 -9.22
CA GLU A 54 9.55 -0.54 -10.66
C GLU A 54 10.73 0.23 -11.29
N ALA A 55 11.35 1.14 -10.55
CA ALA A 55 12.55 1.85 -10.98
C ALA A 55 13.81 0.95 -11.03
N GLU A 56 13.85 -0.11 -10.21
CA GLU A 56 14.92 -1.13 -10.20
C GLU A 56 14.78 -2.23 -11.27
N GLY A 57 13.97 -1.99 -12.32
CA GLY A 57 13.82 -2.89 -13.46
C GLY A 57 15.16 -3.41 -14.01
N PRO A 58 15.17 -4.63 -14.59
CA PRO A 58 16.36 -5.47 -14.68
C PRO A 58 17.49 -4.75 -15.41
N LYS A 59 18.63 -4.56 -14.73
CA LYS A 59 19.88 -4.27 -15.44
C LYS A 59 20.11 -5.44 -16.41
N LYS A 60 20.06 -5.13 -17.70
CA LYS A 60 20.36 -6.05 -18.81
C LYS A 60 21.71 -6.71 -18.63
#